data_AF-A0ABD0TGR0-F1
#
_entry.id   AF-A0ABD0TGR0-F1
#
_cell.length_a   1.000
_cell.length_b   1.000
_cell.length_c   1.000
_cell.angle_alpha   90.00
_cell.angle_beta   90.00
_cell.angle_gamma   90.00
#
_symmetry.space_group_name_H-M   'P 1'
#
loop_
_entity.id
_entity.type
_entity.pdbx_description
1 polymer ?
#
loop_
_entity_poly.entity_id
_entity_poly.type
_entity_poly.pdbx_seq_one_letter_code
_entity_poly.pdbx_strand_id
1 'polypeptide(L)'
;MTKDRLAALQAAQSDDDDVGPDDVNVAVEGGYMDEFFSEVEEIREMIDKIQANVEEVKKKHSAILSAPQSDEKTKHELEDLMADVKKTANKVRGKLKHIEQNIEQEEHSNKSSADLRIRKTQHSTLSRKFVEVMTEYNRTQTDYRDRCKSRIQRQLEITGRATTDDELEEMLEQGNSAVFTQGIIMETQQAKQTLADIEARHADIIKLETSIRELHDMFMDMAMLVESQGEMIDRIEYHVEHAVDYVQTATQDTKKALKYQSKARRKKIFIIICLSVTLVILIIVLAVVLS
;
A
#
# COMPACT_ATOMS: atom_id res chain seq x y z
N MET A 1 -16.06 -26.14 -0.74
CA MET A 1 -17.35 -25.63 -0.26
C MET A 1 -17.42 -25.86 1.24
N THR A 2 -16.98 -24.88 2.02
CA THR A 2 -17.01 -24.92 3.49
C THR A 2 -18.46 -24.90 3.94
N LYS A 3 -18.95 -26.00 4.50
CA LYS A 3 -20.32 -26.08 5.02
C LYS A 3 -20.47 -25.06 6.14
N ASP A 4 -21.45 -24.17 6.01
CA ASP A 4 -21.87 -23.28 7.08
C ASP A 4 -22.31 -24.11 8.29
N ARG A 5 -21.62 -23.94 9.42
CA ARG A 5 -21.91 -24.63 10.69
C ARG A 5 -22.43 -23.68 11.76
N LEU A 6 -22.74 -22.43 11.40
CA LEU A 6 -23.23 -21.42 12.34
C LEU A 6 -24.53 -21.88 13.01
N ALA A 7 -25.44 -22.45 12.23
CA ALA A 7 -26.71 -22.99 12.73
C ALA A 7 -26.52 -24.17 13.70
N ALA A 8 -25.48 -25.00 13.48
CA ALA A 8 -25.16 -26.12 14.37
C ALA A 8 -24.57 -25.66 15.70
N LEU A 9 -23.85 -24.53 15.71
CA LEU A 9 -23.31 -23.92 16.92
C LEU A 9 -24.41 -23.26 17.76
N GLN A 10 -25.35 -22.54 17.13
CA GLN A 10 -26.50 -21.96 17.83
C GLN A 10 -27.38 -23.01 18.49
N ALA A 11 -27.63 -24.13 17.81
CA ALA A 11 -28.41 -25.24 18.36
C ALA A 11 -27.71 -25.96 19.53
N ALA A 12 -26.38 -25.99 19.54
CA ALA A 12 -25.62 -26.57 20.66
C ALA A 12 -25.53 -25.63 21.87
N GLN A 13 -25.70 -24.32 21.66
CA GLN A 13 -25.61 -23.31 22.71
C GLN A 13 -26.91 -23.19 23.53
N SER A 14 -28.06 -23.56 22.95
CA SER A 14 -29.37 -23.52 23.62
C SER A 14 -29.64 -24.69 24.58
N ASP A 15 -28.78 -25.71 24.62
CA ASP A 15 -28.99 -26.91 25.45
C ASP A 15 -28.26 -26.85 26.81
N ASP A 16 -27.51 -25.78 27.10
CA ASP A 16 -26.67 -25.65 28.30
C ASP A 16 -26.85 -24.27 28.99
N ASP A 17 -28.10 -23.83 29.17
CA ASP A 17 -28.45 -22.61 29.91
C ASP A 17 -28.53 -22.87 31.43
N ASP A 18 -27.46 -22.61 32.17
CA ASP A 18 -27.52 -22.07 33.55
C ASP A 18 -26.29 -21.22 33.89
N VAL A 19 -26.06 -20.16 33.11
CA VAL A 19 -25.27 -19.00 33.56
C VAL A 19 -25.99 -17.76 33.05
N GLY A 20 -26.53 -16.95 33.97
CA GLY A 20 -27.30 -15.75 33.67
C GLY A 20 -26.53 -14.73 32.80
N PRO A 21 -27.25 -13.78 32.17
CA PRO A 21 -26.65 -12.84 31.25
C PRO A 21 -25.92 -11.75 32.06
N ASP A 22 -24.67 -12.04 32.46
CA ASP A 22 -23.70 -10.97 32.66
C ASP A 22 -23.34 -10.46 31.28
N ASP A 23 -24.18 -9.54 30.79
CA ASP A 23 -23.96 -8.75 29.59
C ASP A 23 -22.73 -7.87 29.86
N VAL A 24 -21.54 -8.43 29.64
CA VAL A 24 -20.29 -7.68 29.61
C VAL A 24 -20.36 -6.84 28.34
N ASN A 25 -21.09 -5.73 28.43
CA ASN A 25 -21.18 -4.74 27.38
C ASN A 25 -19.80 -4.08 27.25
N VAL A 26 -18.93 -4.71 26.45
CA VAL A 26 -17.70 -4.10 25.98
C VAL A 26 -18.13 -3.00 25.05
N ALA A 27 -18.19 -1.78 25.57
CA ALA A 27 -18.35 -0.59 24.76
C ALA A 27 -17.19 -0.55 23.75
N VAL A 28 -17.44 -0.99 22.52
CA VAL A 28 -16.54 -0.80 21.38
C VAL A 28 -16.75 0.64 20.90
N GLU A 29 -16.26 1.61 21.68
CA GLU A 29 -16.03 2.95 21.17
C GLU A 29 -14.68 2.96 20.47
N GLY A 30 -14.71 2.91 19.13
CA GLY A 30 -13.54 2.91 18.24
C GLY A 30 -13.28 1.52 17.65
N GLY A 31 -13.39 1.40 16.32
CA GLY A 31 -13.05 0.15 15.64
C GLY A 31 -11.54 -0.11 15.74
N TYR A 32 -11.19 -1.40 15.80
CA TYR A 32 -9.82 -1.86 15.90
C TYR A 32 -9.00 -1.34 14.71
N MET A 33 -7.96 -0.54 14.99
CA MET A 33 -7.07 0.09 14.00
C MET A 33 -7.76 1.05 13.01
N ASP A 34 -8.91 1.64 13.35
CA ASP A 34 -9.66 2.52 12.43
C ASP A 34 -8.83 3.64 11.81
N GLU A 35 -7.99 4.31 12.61
CA GLU A 35 -7.10 5.38 12.11
C GLU A 35 -6.12 4.87 11.06
N PHE A 36 -5.53 3.71 11.30
CA PHE A 36 -4.59 3.09 10.34
C PHE A 36 -5.30 2.63 9.08
N PHE A 37 -6.49 2.02 9.19
CA PHE A 37 -7.25 1.61 8.01
C PHE A 37 -7.74 2.80 7.19
N SER A 38 -8.07 3.92 7.84
CA SER A 38 -8.37 5.18 7.16
C SER A 38 -7.15 5.69 6.37
N GLU A 39 -5.95 5.64 6.95
CA GLU A 39 -4.72 6.01 6.25
C GLU A 39 -4.41 5.08 5.06
N VAL A 40 -4.61 3.76 5.23
CA VAL A 40 -4.45 2.76 4.17
C VAL A 40 -5.41 3.03 3.00
N GLU A 41 -6.67 3.32 3.29
CA GLU A 41 -7.67 3.59 2.26
C GLU A 41 -7.34 4.91 1.53
N GLU A 42 -6.91 5.95 2.25
CA GLU A 42 -6.47 7.21 1.63
C GLU A 42 -5.28 7.00 0.68
N ILE A 43 -4.30 6.16 1.06
CA ILE A 43 -3.18 5.81 0.19
C ILE A 43 -3.68 5.07 -1.05
N ARG A 44 -4.59 4.11 -0.86
CA ARG A 44 -5.18 3.33 -1.95
C ARG A 44 -5.92 4.21 -2.95
N GLU A 45 -6.79 5.10 -2.49
CA GLU A 45 -7.49 6.06 -3.34
C GLU A 45 -6.53 6.97 -4.12
N MET A 46 -5.44 7.40 -3.48
CA MET A 46 -4.40 8.18 -4.15
C MET A 46 -3.68 7.37 -5.23
N ILE A 47 -3.38 6.08 -5.00
CA ILE A 47 -2.78 5.20 -6.01
C ILE A 47 -3.75 4.99 -7.19
N ASP A 48 -5.02 4.74 -6.91
CA ASP A 48 -6.06 4.58 -7.93
C ASP A 48 -6.24 5.87 -8.75
N LYS A 49 -6.15 7.05 -8.10
CA LYS A 49 -6.14 8.35 -8.78
C LYS A 49 -4.93 8.48 -9.71
N ILE A 50 -3.73 8.08 -9.26
CA ILE A 50 -2.54 8.10 -10.13
C ILE A 50 -2.78 7.20 -11.34
N GLN A 51 -3.26 5.97 -11.13
CA GLN A 51 -3.53 5.02 -12.22
C GLN A 51 -4.52 5.61 -13.24
N ALA A 52 -5.61 6.25 -12.79
CA ALA A 52 -6.55 6.92 -13.68
C ALA A 52 -5.90 8.08 -14.47
N ASN A 53 -5.08 8.88 -13.81
CA ASN A 53 -4.35 9.97 -14.47
C ASN A 53 -3.34 9.45 -15.51
N VAL A 54 -2.67 8.33 -15.26
CA VAL A 54 -1.74 7.69 -16.21
C VAL A 54 -2.47 7.29 -17.50
N GLU A 55 -3.68 6.72 -17.38
CA GLU A 55 -4.50 6.39 -18.54
C GLU A 55 -4.94 7.63 -19.33
N GLU A 56 -5.28 8.72 -18.64
CA GLU A 56 -5.59 10.00 -19.31
C GLU A 56 -4.36 10.61 -20.00
N VAL A 57 -3.18 10.56 -19.36
CA VAL A 57 -1.91 10.99 -19.96
C VAL A 57 -1.66 10.23 -21.27
N LYS A 58 -1.85 8.91 -21.28
CA LYS A 58 -1.71 8.07 -22.48
C LYS A 58 -2.66 8.50 -23.61
N LYS A 59 -3.92 8.82 -23.29
CA LYS A 59 -4.90 9.34 -24.27
C LYS A 59 -4.47 10.70 -24.83
N LYS A 60 -4.03 11.62 -23.97
CA LYS A 60 -3.57 12.97 -24.38
C LYS A 60 -2.31 12.88 -25.25
N HIS A 61 -1.34 12.06 -24.87
CA HIS A 61 -0.16 11.75 -25.69
C HIS A 61 -0.55 11.25 -27.08
N SER A 62 -1.48 10.30 -27.18
CA SER A 62 -1.97 9.82 -28.47
C SER A 62 -2.67 10.91 -29.28
N ALA A 63 -3.47 11.76 -28.64
CA ALA A 63 -4.16 12.87 -29.30
C ALA A 63 -3.16 13.89 -29.88
N ILE A 64 -2.14 14.26 -29.08
CA ILE A 64 -1.09 15.21 -29.48
C ILE A 64 -0.28 14.66 -30.68
N LEU A 65 0.01 13.36 -30.72
CA LEU A 65 0.67 12.76 -31.87
C LEU A 65 -0.26 12.66 -33.09
N SER A 66 -1.56 12.49 -32.92
CA SER A 66 -2.48 12.35 -34.07
C SER A 66 -2.69 13.65 -34.85
N ALA A 67 -2.49 14.81 -34.22
CA ALA A 67 -2.74 16.13 -34.82
C ALA A 67 -1.43 16.83 -35.25
N PRO A 68 -1.33 17.37 -36.48
CA PRO A 68 -0.16 18.15 -36.94
C PRO A 68 0.01 19.49 -36.19
N GLN A 69 -1.10 20.09 -35.76
CA GLN A 69 -1.13 21.19 -34.80
C GLN A 69 -1.87 20.71 -33.57
N SER A 70 -1.11 20.40 -32.53
CA SER A 70 -1.66 20.07 -31.22
C SER A 70 -2.46 21.25 -30.67
N ASP A 71 -3.69 21.02 -30.24
CA ASP A 71 -4.49 22.00 -29.51
C ASP A 71 -3.76 22.38 -28.21
N GLU A 72 -3.48 23.68 -28.04
CA GLU A 72 -2.78 24.22 -26.86
C GLU A 72 -3.51 23.84 -25.56
N LYS A 73 -4.84 23.71 -25.63
CA LYS A 73 -5.64 23.22 -24.53
C LYS A 73 -5.28 21.79 -24.14
N THR A 74 -5.05 20.91 -25.11
CA THR A 74 -4.67 19.50 -24.84
C THR A 74 -3.29 19.41 -24.21
N LYS A 75 -2.36 20.30 -24.58
CA LYS A 75 -1.05 20.40 -23.94
C LYS A 75 -1.16 20.87 -22.49
N HIS A 76 -1.94 21.90 -22.23
CA HIS A 76 -2.16 22.38 -20.86
C HIS A 76 -2.78 21.29 -19.99
N GLU A 77 -3.81 20.58 -20.49
CA GLU A 77 -4.43 19.46 -19.77
C GLU A 77 -3.44 18.32 -19.49
N LEU A 78 -2.51 18.04 -20.41
CA LEU A 78 -1.45 17.06 -20.18
C LEU A 78 -0.49 17.51 -19.07
N GLU A 79 -0.07 18.77 -19.09
CA GLU A 79 0.82 19.34 -18.06
C GLU A 79 0.17 19.30 -16.67
N ASP A 80 -1.13 19.64 -16.59
CA ASP A 80 -1.91 19.54 -15.36
C ASP A 80 -1.95 18.10 -14.84
N LEU A 81 -2.21 17.12 -15.72
CA LEU A 81 -2.22 15.70 -15.35
C LEU A 81 -0.85 15.22 -14.85
N MET A 82 0.24 15.61 -15.52
CA MET A 82 1.60 15.27 -15.10
C MET A 82 1.95 15.88 -13.73
N ALA A 83 1.55 17.13 -13.50
CA ALA A 83 1.72 17.80 -12.20
C ALA A 83 0.90 17.12 -11.10
N ASP A 84 -0.32 16.69 -11.41
CA ASP A 84 -1.20 15.97 -10.47
C ASP A 84 -0.65 14.58 -10.13
N VAL A 85 -0.14 13.83 -11.11
CA VAL A 85 0.57 12.55 -10.89
C VAL A 85 1.75 12.78 -9.96
N LYS A 86 2.63 13.74 -10.25
CA LYS A 86 3.79 14.07 -9.42
C LYS A 86 3.40 14.42 -7.98
N LYS A 87 2.39 15.29 -7.81
CA LYS A 87 1.93 15.74 -6.49
C LYS A 87 1.37 14.58 -5.68
N THR A 88 0.53 13.75 -6.30
CA THR A 88 -0.12 12.62 -5.65
C THR A 88 0.89 11.53 -5.30
N ALA A 89 1.82 11.22 -6.22
CA ALA A 89 2.88 10.26 -5.99
C ALA A 89 3.81 10.67 -4.82
N ASN A 90 4.16 11.95 -4.69
CA ASN A 90 4.93 12.44 -3.55
C ASN A 90 4.18 12.31 -2.21
N LYS A 91 2.86 12.51 -2.21
CA LYS A 91 2.03 12.28 -1.00
C LYS A 91 2.00 10.81 -0.62
N VAL A 92 1.77 9.92 -1.58
CA VAL A 92 1.80 8.46 -1.36
C VAL A 92 3.15 8.04 -0.80
N ARG A 93 4.26 8.47 -1.41
CA ARG A 93 5.62 8.21 -0.91
C ARG A 93 5.79 8.67 0.55
N GLY A 94 5.33 9.88 0.87
CA GLY A 94 5.44 10.43 2.22
C GLY A 94 4.67 9.60 3.26
N LYS A 95 3.44 9.18 2.94
CA LYS A 95 2.64 8.34 3.82
C LYS A 95 3.21 6.93 3.97
N LEU A 96 3.70 6.32 2.89
CA LEU A 96 4.36 5.02 2.97
C LEU A 96 5.60 5.06 3.88
N LYS A 97 6.46 6.08 3.72
CA LYS A 97 7.61 6.29 4.64
C LYS A 97 7.17 6.52 6.09
N HIS A 98 6.03 7.18 6.32
CA HIS A 98 5.51 7.36 7.67
C HIS A 98 5.08 6.02 8.30
N ILE A 99 4.35 5.19 7.55
CA ILE A 99 3.95 3.85 8.00
C ILE A 99 5.18 2.98 8.28
N GLU A 100 6.20 3.04 7.42
CA GLU A 100 7.47 2.33 7.61
C GLU A 100 8.15 2.73 8.94
N GLN A 101 8.32 4.03 9.20
CA GLN A 101 8.92 4.52 10.44
C GLN A 101 8.15 4.05 11.69
N ASN A 102 6.82 4.04 11.61
CA ASN A 102 5.98 3.53 12.70
C ASN A 102 6.19 2.02 12.92
N ILE A 103 6.34 1.23 11.84
CA ILE A 103 6.65 -0.20 11.91
C ILE A 103 8.02 -0.44 12.57
N GLU A 104 9.07 0.28 12.15
CA GLU A 104 10.41 0.16 12.72
C GLU A 104 10.44 0.51 14.22
N GLN A 105 9.72 1.56 14.61
CA GLN A 105 9.60 1.98 16.01
C GLN A 105 8.92 0.91 16.88
N GLU A 106 7.87 0.28 16.36
CA GLU A 106 7.15 -0.79 17.06
C GLU A 106 7.98 -2.08 17.17
N GLU A 107 8.79 -2.41 16.16
CA GLU A 107 9.71 -3.55 16.21
C GLU A 107 10.74 -3.43 17.33
N HIS A 108 11.35 -2.25 17.51
CA HIS A 108 12.31 -1.99 18.59
C HIS A 108 11.71 -2.13 19.99
N SER A 109 10.38 -1.98 20.11
CA SER A 109 9.66 -2.17 21.36
C SER A 109 9.33 -3.64 21.69
N ASN A 110 9.78 -4.59 20.85
CA ASN A 110 9.55 -6.04 20.99
C ASN A 110 8.06 -6.46 21.07
N LYS A 111 7.16 -5.61 20.56
CA LYS A 111 5.73 -5.91 20.45
C LYS A 111 5.44 -6.65 19.14
N SER A 112 5.79 -7.93 19.06
CA SER A 112 5.30 -8.80 17.99
C SER A 112 3.80 -9.06 18.18
N SER A 113 2.98 -8.11 17.72
CA SER A 113 1.53 -8.11 17.87
C SER A 113 0.82 -8.45 16.55
N ALA A 114 -0.48 -8.77 16.61
CA ALA A 114 -1.31 -8.87 15.41
C ALA A 114 -1.36 -7.53 14.65
N ASP A 115 -1.33 -6.41 15.37
CA ASP A 115 -1.31 -5.04 14.85
C ASP A 115 -0.10 -4.80 13.93
N LEU A 116 1.10 -5.11 14.43
CA LEU A 116 2.35 -4.95 13.70
C LEU A 116 2.37 -5.79 12.40
N ARG A 117 1.81 -7.02 12.44
CA ARG A 117 1.68 -7.87 11.26
C ARG A 117 0.73 -7.28 10.21
N ILE A 118 -0.39 -6.72 10.65
CA ILE A 118 -1.36 -6.06 9.76
C ILE A 118 -0.69 -4.85 9.10
N ARG A 119 -0.02 -3.99 9.88
CA ARG A 119 0.69 -2.80 9.35
C ARG A 119 1.72 -3.15 8.29
N LYS A 120 2.58 -4.14 8.58
CA LYS A 120 3.59 -4.65 7.63
C LYS A 120 2.98 -5.18 6.34
N THR A 121 1.92 -5.99 6.45
CA THR A 121 1.26 -6.58 5.29
C THR A 121 0.62 -5.50 4.40
N GLN A 122 -0.06 -4.53 5.01
CA GLN A 122 -0.69 -3.41 4.30
C GLN A 122 0.34 -2.49 3.65
N HIS A 123 1.37 -2.08 4.39
CA HIS A 123 2.48 -1.29 3.86
C HIS A 123 3.06 -1.95 2.60
N SER A 124 3.37 -3.24 2.69
CA SER A 124 4.00 -3.97 1.60
C SER A 124 3.10 -4.14 0.36
N THR A 125 1.81 -4.36 0.58
CA THR A 125 0.82 -4.41 -0.50
C THR A 125 0.69 -3.07 -1.22
N LEU A 126 0.58 -1.97 -0.45
CA LEU A 126 0.48 -0.62 -0.99
C LEU A 126 1.77 -0.19 -1.70
N SER A 127 2.95 -0.45 -1.13
CA SER A 127 4.25 -0.17 -1.76
C SER A 127 4.36 -0.86 -3.12
N ARG A 128 4.02 -2.17 -3.18
CA ARG A 128 4.06 -2.93 -4.43
C ARG A 128 3.11 -2.35 -5.48
N LYS A 129 1.88 -2.03 -5.09
CA LYS A 129 0.89 -1.47 -6.02
C LYS A 129 1.31 -0.07 -6.51
N PHE A 130 1.88 0.74 -5.63
CA PHE A 130 2.41 2.05 -6.00
C PHE A 130 3.56 1.93 -7.00
N VAL A 131 4.54 1.04 -6.75
CA VAL A 131 5.63 0.79 -7.70
C VAL A 131 5.10 0.34 -9.05
N GLU A 132 4.15 -0.59 -9.08
CA GLU A 132 3.51 -1.07 -10.32
C GLU A 132 2.94 0.09 -11.15
N VAL A 133 2.15 0.97 -10.52
CA VAL A 133 1.53 2.12 -11.19
C VAL A 133 2.58 3.12 -11.67
N MET A 134 3.62 3.39 -10.87
CA MET A 134 4.69 4.31 -11.26
C MET A 134 5.54 3.75 -12.39
N THR A 135 5.79 2.43 -12.42
CA THR A 135 6.47 1.76 -13.53
C THR A 135 5.66 1.88 -14.83
N GLU A 136 4.34 1.72 -14.78
CA GLU A 136 3.48 1.92 -15.95
C GLU A 136 3.47 3.39 -16.41
N TYR A 137 3.51 4.35 -15.48
CA TYR A 137 3.69 5.77 -15.82
C TYR A 137 5.02 6.00 -16.54
N ASN A 138 6.13 5.50 -16.02
CA ASN A 138 7.45 5.63 -16.65
C ASN A 138 7.49 5.00 -18.05
N ARG A 139 6.86 3.83 -18.21
CA ARG A 139 6.70 3.18 -19.51
C ARG A 139 5.92 4.07 -20.48
N THR A 140 4.81 4.65 -20.04
CA THR A 140 3.99 5.57 -20.86
C THR A 140 4.78 6.79 -21.32
N GLN A 141 5.62 7.37 -20.44
CA GLN A 141 6.49 8.50 -20.78
C GLN A 141 7.57 8.10 -21.80
N THR A 142 8.22 6.95 -21.60
CA THR A 142 9.26 6.42 -22.50
C THR A 142 8.69 6.11 -23.89
N ASP A 143 7.54 5.42 -23.95
CA ASP A 143 6.84 5.11 -25.20
C ASP A 143 6.47 6.39 -25.98
N TYR A 144 6.05 7.45 -25.28
CA TYR A 144 5.75 8.72 -25.93
C TYR A 144 7.00 9.44 -26.42
N ARG A 145 8.09 9.41 -25.65
CA ARG A 145 9.41 9.95 -26.04
C ARG A 145 9.92 9.30 -27.33
N ASP A 146 9.85 7.98 -27.43
CA ASP A 146 10.28 7.24 -28.62
C ASP A 146 9.42 7.53 -29.85
N ARG A 147 8.12 7.74 -29.66
CA ARG A 147 7.22 8.20 -30.73
C ARG A 147 7.54 9.61 -31.20
N CYS A 148 7.87 10.53 -30.28
CA CYS A 148 8.32 11.87 -30.63
C CYS A 148 9.63 11.82 -31.41
N LYS A 149 10.62 11.01 -30.97
CA LYS A 149 11.88 10.77 -31.69
C LYS A 149 11.62 10.26 -33.12
N SER A 150 10.81 9.21 -33.25
CA SER A 150 10.44 8.62 -34.55
C SER A 150 9.78 9.64 -35.49
N ARG A 151 8.96 10.55 -34.95
CA ARG A 151 8.36 11.63 -35.74
C ARG A 151 9.37 12.67 -36.19
N ILE A 152 10.28 13.10 -35.33
CA ILE A 152 11.35 14.03 -35.70
C ILE A 152 12.20 13.40 -36.81
N GLN A 153 12.57 12.12 -36.68
CA GLN A 153 13.32 11.40 -37.71
C GLN A 153 12.59 11.45 -39.06
N ARG A 154 11.30 11.12 -39.07
CA ARG A 154 10.50 11.14 -40.29
C ARG A 154 10.39 12.53 -40.92
N GLN A 155 10.29 13.57 -40.09
CA GLN A 155 10.25 14.96 -40.54
C GLN A 155 11.59 15.42 -41.15
N LEU A 156 12.72 14.97 -40.59
CA LEU A 156 14.06 15.22 -41.16
C LEU A 156 14.25 14.52 -42.50
N GLU A 157 13.75 13.28 -42.66
CA GLU A 157 13.78 12.58 -43.94
C GLU A 157 12.98 13.32 -45.03
N ILE A 158 11.83 13.92 -44.67
CA ILE A 158 11.00 14.70 -45.59
C ILE A 158 11.73 15.96 -46.08
N THR A 159 12.56 16.57 -45.24
CA THR A 159 13.40 17.73 -45.63
C THR A 159 14.67 17.32 -46.36
N GLY A 160 14.88 16.02 -46.60
CA GLY A 160 16.01 15.48 -47.35
C GLY A 160 17.26 15.20 -46.50
N ARG A 161 17.15 15.26 -45.17
CA ARG A 161 18.22 14.92 -44.23
C ARG A 161 17.96 13.52 -43.66
N ALA A 162 18.62 12.51 -44.24
CA ALA A 162 18.64 11.18 -43.65
C ALA A 162 19.51 11.23 -42.37
N THR A 163 18.92 10.85 -41.24
CA THR A 163 19.59 10.84 -39.93
C THR A 163 19.44 9.44 -39.33
N THR A 164 20.56 8.87 -38.89
CA THR A 164 20.54 7.60 -38.16
C THR A 164 19.94 7.77 -36.77
N ASP A 165 19.56 6.67 -36.12
CA ASP A 165 18.96 6.72 -34.78
C ASP A 165 19.94 7.30 -33.74
N ASP A 166 21.23 6.95 -33.87
CA ASP A 166 22.31 7.42 -32.99
C ASP A 166 22.60 8.91 -33.18
N GLU A 167 22.68 9.37 -34.43
CA GLU A 167 22.85 10.80 -34.74
C GLU A 167 21.66 11.62 -34.23
N LEU A 168 20.44 11.10 -34.35
CA LEU A 168 19.25 11.78 -33.85
C LEU A 168 19.25 11.86 -32.32
N GLU A 169 19.69 10.81 -31.65
CA GLU A 169 19.85 10.79 -30.19
C GLU A 169 20.85 11.87 -29.74
N GLU A 170 22.02 11.94 -30.39
CA GLU A 170 23.03 12.97 -30.09
C GLU A 170 22.48 14.39 -30.31
N MET A 171 21.68 14.59 -31.36
CA MET A 171 21.01 15.87 -31.63
C MET A 171 19.99 16.25 -30.54
N LEU A 172 19.30 15.28 -29.94
CA LEU A 172 18.37 15.50 -28.83
C LEU A 172 19.12 15.81 -27.53
N GLU A 173 20.22 15.09 -27.25
CA GLU A 173 21.04 15.28 -26.05
C GLU A 173 21.73 16.64 -25.99
N GLN A 174 22.08 17.21 -27.15
CA GLN A 174 22.66 18.56 -27.23
C GLN A 174 21.70 19.67 -26.75
N GLY A 175 20.39 19.39 -26.66
CA GLY A 175 19.38 20.31 -26.14
C GLY A 175 19.20 21.61 -26.94
N ASN A 176 19.84 21.72 -28.10
CA ASN A 176 19.80 22.92 -28.94
C ASN A 176 18.91 22.70 -30.16
N SER A 177 17.73 23.33 -30.15
CA SER A 177 16.77 23.25 -31.27
C SER A 177 17.35 23.73 -32.61
N ALA A 178 18.39 24.56 -32.61
CA ALA A 178 19.05 25.01 -33.84
C ALA A 178 19.80 23.88 -34.58
N VAL A 179 20.12 22.77 -33.93
CA VAL A 179 20.77 21.62 -34.57
C VAL A 179 19.84 20.98 -35.63
N PHE A 180 18.52 21.13 -35.46
CA PHE A 180 17.51 20.69 -36.42
C PHE A 180 17.33 21.68 -37.59
N THR A 181 17.63 22.97 -37.41
CA THR A 181 17.56 23.97 -38.50
C THR A 181 18.78 23.92 -39.41
N GLN A 182 19.90 23.41 -38.90
CA GLN A 182 21.17 23.37 -39.62
C GLN A 182 21.09 22.42 -40.83
N GLY A 183 21.15 22.99 -42.03
CA GLY A 183 21.10 22.26 -43.31
C GLY A 183 19.72 22.16 -43.95
N ILE A 184 18.65 22.69 -43.33
CA ILE A 184 17.31 22.73 -43.95
C ILE A 184 17.14 24.05 -44.72
N ILE A 185 16.86 23.96 -46.02
CA ILE A 185 16.58 25.13 -46.86
C ILE A 185 15.18 25.67 -46.52
N MET A 186 15.10 26.78 -45.77
CA MET A 186 13.84 27.39 -45.30
C MET A 186 13.06 28.17 -46.38
N GLU A 187 13.30 27.91 -47.67
CA GLU A 187 12.69 28.64 -48.78
C GLU A 187 11.23 28.24 -49.03
N THR A 188 10.82 27.04 -48.60
CA THR A 188 9.45 26.55 -48.79
C THR A 188 8.60 26.70 -47.53
N GLN A 189 7.31 26.97 -47.71
CA GLN A 189 6.35 26.98 -46.59
C GLN A 189 6.27 25.62 -45.89
N GLN A 190 6.50 24.53 -46.64
CA GLN A 190 6.54 23.17 -46.13
C GLN A 190 7.74 22.96 -45.19
N ALA A 191 8.94 23.42 -45.55
CA ALA A 191 10.12 23.33 -44.68
C ALA A 191 9.93 24.08 -43.37
N LYS A 192 9.29 25.26 -43.39
CA LYS A 192 8.96 26.03 -42.19
C LYS A 192 7.98 25.29 -41.28
N GLN A 193 6.95 24.67 -41.85
CA GLN A 193 5.97 23.89 -41.09
C GLN A 193 6.60 22.63 -40.46
N THR A 194 7.45 21.93 -41.21
CA THR A 194 8.17 20.76 -40.72
C THR A 194 9.10 21.13 -39.57
N LEU A 195 9.81 22.25 -39.67
CA LEU A 195 10.66 22.71 -38.59
C LEU A 195 9.87 23.05 -37.32
N ALA A 196 8.74 23.75 -37.45
CA ALA A 196 7.89 24.08 -36.31
C ALA A 196 7.35 22.82 -35.60
N ASP A 197 7.05 21.75 -36.35
CA ASP A 197 6.68 20.45 -35.77
C ASP A 197 7.87 19.81 -35.02
N ILE A 198 9.06 19.81 -35.62
CA ILE A 198 10.29 19.29 -34.97
C ILE A 198 10.56 20.03 -33.65
N GLU A 199 10.52 21.36 -33.66
CA GLU A 199 10.73 22.18 -32.46
C GLU A 199 9.68 21.89 -31.38
N ALA A 200 8.41 21.75 -31.76
CA ALA A 200 7.34 21.39 -30.83
C ALA A 200 7.55 19.99 -30.22
N ARG A 201 7.96 19.00 -31.03
CA ARG A 201 8.26 17.63 -30.54
C ARG A 201 9.50 17.60 -29.64
N HIS A 202 10.53 18.37 -29.98
CA HIS A 202 11.73 18.48 -29.16
C HIS A 202 11.42 19.10 -27.79
N ALA A 203 10.61 20.17 -27.76
CA ALA A 203 10.14 20.76 -26.51
C ALA A 203 9.33 19.78 -25.66
N ASP A 204 8.50 18.94 -26.28
CA ASP A 204 7.80 17.85 -25.58
C ASP A 204 8.82 16.87 -24.98
N ILE A 205 9.83 16.40 -25.72
CA ILE A 205 10.87 15.48 -25.22
C ILE A 205 11.59 16.05 -23.98
N ILE A 206 11.98 17.32 -23.99
CA ILE A 206 12.64 17.96 -22.84
C ILE A 206 11.75 17.93 -21.59
N LYS A 207 10.43 18.16 -21.74
CA LYS A 207 9.48 18.08 -20.62
C LYS A 207 9.35 16.64 -20.09
N LEU A 208 9.32 15.64 -20.98
CA LEU A 208 9.28 14.23 -20.60
C LEU A 208 10.53 13.83 -19.83
N GLU A 209 11.72 14.19 -20.31
CA GLU A 209 12.98 13.87 -19.65
C GLU A 209 13.08 14.50 -18.26
N THR A 210 12.57 15.73 -18.11
CA THR A 210 12.45 16.37 -16.79
C THR A 210 11.53 15.57 -15.88
N SER A 211 10.36 15.15 -16.38
CA SER A 211 9.43 14.31 -15.60
C SER A 211 10.04 12.95 -15.23
N ILE A 212 10.72 12.27 -16.15
CA ILE A 212 11.39 10.98 -15.91
C ILE A 212 12.52 11.13 -14.88
N ARG A 213 13.31 12.21 -14.97
CA ARG A 213 14.37 12.49 -13.99
C ARG A 213 13.81 12.70 -12.58
N GLU A 214 12.65 13.35 -12.46
CA GLU A 214 11.97 13.50 -11.17
C GLU A 214 11.39 12.19 -10.64
N LEU A 215 10.99 11.26 -11.52
CA LEU A 215 10.58 9.91 -11.12
C LEU A 215 11.75 9.07 -10.64
N HIS A 216 12.95 9.27 -11.20
CA HIS A 216 14.14 8.49 -10.86
C HIS A 216 14.43 8.52 -9.36
N ASP A 217 14.37 9.70 -8.73
CA ASP A 217 14.58 9.83 -7.28
C ASP A 217 13.56 9.05 -6.47
N MET A 218 12.31 9.02 -6.95
CA MET A 218 11.23 8.24 -6.34
C MET A 218 11.44 6.73 -6.52
N PHE A 219 11.91 6.29 -7.70
CA PHE A 219 12.22 4.88 -7.96
C PHE A 219 13.38 4.37 -7.12
N MET A 220 14.42 5.18 -6.89
CA MET A 220 15.54 4.78 -6.03
C MET A 220 15.09 4.57 -4.59
N ASP A 221 14.29 5.49 -4.05
CA ASP A 221 13.65 5.33 -2.73
C ASP A 221 12.79 4.05 -2.68
N MET A 222 11.99 3.80 -3.72
CA MET A 222 11.05 2.67 -3.75
C MET A 222 11.71 1.31 -4.00
N ALA A 223 12.79 1.27 -4.77
CA ALA A 223 13.57 0.06 -5.00
C ALA A 223 14.17 -0.46 -3.69
N MET A 224 14.76 0.44 -2.89
CA MET A 224 15.25 0.11 -1.56
C MET A 224 14.12 -0.37 -0.64
N LEU A 225 12.95 0.27 -0.71
CA LEU A 225 11.79 -0.08 0.09
C LEU A 225 11.18 -1.43 -0.28
N VAL A 226 11.14 -1.80 -1.55
CA VAL A 226 10.62 -3.11 -1.97
C VAL A 226 11.64 -4.21 -1.73
N GLU A 227 12.93 -3.94 -1.88
CA GLU A 227 14.03 -4.89 -1.62
C GLU A 227 14.11 -5.27 -0.14
N SER A 228 14.03 -4.30 0.78
CA SER A 228 14.02 -4.56 2.23
C SER A 228 12.80 -5.38 2.69
N GLN A 229 11.70 -5.33 1.94
CA GLN A 229 10.46 -6.04 2.22
C GLN A 229 10.39 -7.46 1.62
N GLY A 230 11.38 -7.85 0.81
CA GLY A 230 11.41 -9.07 -0.02
C GLY A 230 11.28 -10.41 0.73
N GLU A 231 11.42 -10.45 2.06
CA GLU A 231 11.31 -11.69 2.85
C GLU A 231 10.00 -11.86 3.64
N MET A 232 9.11 -10.86 3.67
CA MET A 232 7.97 -10.85 4.61
C MET A 232 6.60 -11.07 3.97
N ILE A 233 6.41 -10.86 2.65
CA ILE A 233 5.08 -11.05 2.02
C ILE A 233 4.75 -12.53 1.79
N ASP A 234 5.71 -13.39 1.46
CA ASP A 234 5.44 -14.81 1.13
C ASP A 234 5.13 -15.67 2.39
N ARG A 235 4.93 -14.99 3.53
CA ARG A 235 4.74 -15.53 4.88
C ARG A 235 3.28 -15.58 5.30
N ILE A 236 2.33 -15.77 4.38
CA ILE A 236 0.97 -16.18 4.81
C ILE A 236 1.08 -17.45 5.67
N GLU A 237 1.95 -18.39 5.30
CA GLU A 237 2.23 -19.61 6.06
C GLU A 237 2.88 -19.30 7.42
N TYR A 238 3.93 -18.49 7.45
CA TYR A 238 4.62 -18.12 8.71
C TYR A 238 3.73 -17.30 9.66
N HIS A 239 2.93 -16.36 9.17
CA HIS A 239 2.05 -15.56 10.02
C HIS A 239 0.85 -16.36 10.55
N VAL A 240 0.35 -17.34 9.80
CA VAL A 240 -0.65 -18.32 10.27
C VAL A 240 -0.02 -19.26 11.31
N GLU A 241 1.21 -19.74 11.08
CA GLU A 241 1.94 -20.60 12.02
C GLU A 241 2.10 -19.95 13.40
N HIS A 242 2.54 -18.69 13.47
CA HIS A 242 2.66 -17.97 14.74
C HIS A 242 1.31 -17.69 15.41
N ALA A 243 0.23 -17.53 14.65
CA ALA A 243 -1.10 -17.37 15.23
C ALA A 243 -1.58 -18.66 15.93
N VAL A 244 -1.20 -19.83 15.41
CA VAL A 244 -1.48 -21.13 16.04
C VAL A 244 -0.79 -21.25 17.40
N ASP A 245 0.46 -20.78 17.52
CA ASP A 245 1.22 -20.82 18.78
C ASP A 245 0.58 -19.98 19.90
N TYR A 246 0.03 -18.81 19.58
CA TYR A 246 -0.69 -17.98 20.56
C TYR A 246 -2.00 -18.66 21.03
N VAL A 247 -2.75 -19.27 20.11
CA VAL A 247 -3.98 -20.02 20.46
C VAL A 247 -3.65 -21.26 21.28
N GLN A 248 -2.56 -21.96 20.96
CA GLN A 248 -2.10 -23.13 21.70
C GLN A 248 -1.67 -22.74 23.14
N THR A 249 -1.00 -21.61 23.31
CA THR A 249 -0.62 -21.11 24.63
C THR A 249 -1.85 -20.67 25.45
N ALA A 250 -2.77 -19.93 24.83
CA ALA A 250 -4.02 -19.51 25.46
C ALA A 250 -4.93 -20.68 25.89
N THR A 251 -5.01 -21.74 25.06
CA THR A 251 -5.74 -22.97 25.40
C THR A 251 -5.07 -23.75 26.53
N GLN A 252 -3.73 -23.74 26.61
CA GLN A 252 -3.03 -24.33 27.76
C GLN A 252 -3.28 -23.54 29.05
N ASP A 253 -3.29 -22.22 29.00
CA ASP A 253 -3.48 -21.38 30.17
C ASP A 253 -4.92 -21.41 30.68
N THR A 254 -5.93 -21.46 29.79
CA THR A 254 -7.33 -21.73 30.20
C THR A 254 -7.47 -23.12 30.84
N LYS A 255 -6.78 -24.15 30.31
CA LYS A 255 -6.78 -25.50 30.91
C LYS A 255 -6.11 -25.52 32.29
N LYS A 256 -5.03 -24.76 32.49
CA LYS A 256 -4.41 -24.57 33.82
C LYS A 256 -5.35 -23.81 34.77
N ALA A 257 -6.00 -22.76 34.30
CA ALA A 257 -6.97 -21.98 35.07
C ALA A 257 -8.13 -22.85 35.57
N LEU A 258 -8.69 -23.72 34.73
CA LEU A 258 -9.72 -24.69 35.13
C LEU A 258 -9.21 -25.67 36.20
N LYS A 259 -7.98 -26.17 36.08
CA LYS A 259 -7.36 -27.03 37.11
C LYS A 259 -7.14 -26.29 38.43
N TYR A 260 -6.77 -25.02 38.38
CA TYR A 260 -6.65 -24.20 39.59
C TYR A 260 -8.01 -23.93 40.24
N GLN A 261 -9.03 -23.62 39.45
CA GLN A 261 -10.40 -23.42 39.91
C GLN A 261 -10.96 -24.69 40.59
N SER A 262 -10.73 -25.88 40.01
CA SER A 262 -11.18 -27.15 40.58
C SER A 262 -10.46 -27.49 41.89
N LYS A 263 -9.14 -27.22 41.98
CA LYS A 263 -8.37 -27.40 43.21
C LYS A 263 -8.78 -26.41 44.29
N ALA A 264 -9.05 -25.15 43.92
CA ALA A 264 -9.53 -24.12 44.84
C ALA A 264 -10.91 -24.48 45.41
N ARG A 265 -11.84 -24.99 44.60
CA ARG A 265 -13.15 -25.50 45.07
C ARG A 265 -12.99 -26.62 46.10
N ARG A 266 -12.13 -27.61 45.85
CA ARG A 266 -11.86 -28.69 46.82
C ARG A 266 -11.29 -28.16 48.13
N LYS A 267 -10.32 -27.23 48.08
CA LYS A 267 -9.76 -26.60 49.27
C LYS A 267 -10.81 -25.80 50.06
N LYS A 268 -11.70 -25.07 49.37
CA LYS A 268 -12.82 -24.36 50.03
C LYS A 268 -13.74 -25.32 50.78
N ILE A 269 -14.08 -26.47 50.19
CA ILE A 269 -14.90 -27.51 50.85
C ILE A 269 -14.22 -28.04 52.11
N PHE A 270 -12.92 -28.36 52.05
CA PHE A 270 -12.18 -28.81 53.24
C PHE A 270 -12.13 -27.75 54.34
N ILE A 271 -11.97 -26.47 53.99
CA ILE A 271 -12.00 -25.36 54.96
C ILE A 271 -13.39 -25.27 55.62
N ILE A 272 -14.47 -25.38 54.84
CA ILE A 272 -15.85 -25.36 55.37
C ILE A 272 -16.10 -26.54 56.33
N ILE A 273 -15.63 -27.74 55.97
CA ILE A 273 -15.74 -28.92 56.84
C ILE A 273 -14.97 -28.69 58.14
N CYS A 274 -13.72 -28.24 58.09
CA CYS A 274 -12.96 -27.95 59.31
C CYS A 274 -13.66 -26.92 60.20
N LEU A 275 -14.18 -25.82 59.63
CA LEU A 275 -14.90 -24.79 60.39
C LEU A 275 -16.17 -25.35 61.05
N SER A 276 -16.93 -26.18 60.33
CA SER A 276 -18.13 -26.83 60.89
C SER A 276 -17.80 -27.76 62.07
N VAL A 277 -16.72 -28.54 61.99
CA VAL A 277 -16.29 -29.43 63.07
C VAL A 277 -15.84 -28.63 64.29
N THR A 278 -15.06 -27.56 64.09
CA THR A 278 -14.66 -26.69 65.20
C THR A 278 -15.85 -26.02 65.88
N LEU A 279 -16.88 -25.61 65.11
CA LEU A 279 -18.10 -25.03 65.67
C LEU A 279 -18.88 -26.04 66.52
N VAL A 280 -19.03 -27.28 66.03
CA VAL A 280 -19.73 -28.34 66.77
C VAL A 280 -19.01 -28.67 68.09
N ILE A 281 -17.68 -28.78 68.07
CA ILE A 281 -16.88 -29.01 69.29
C ILE A 281 -17.10 -27.87 70.29
N LEU A 282 -17.10 -26.62 69.82
CA LEU A 282 -17.27 -25.44 70.66
C LEU A 282 -18.67 -25.41 71.31
N ILE A 283 -19.71 -25.80 70.58
CA ILE A 283 -21.08 -25.95 71.10
C ILE A 283 -21.15 -27.04 72.17
N ILE A 284 -20.51 -28.20 71.95
CA ILE A 284 -20.48 -29.30 72.93
C ILE A 284 -19.78 -28.87 74.22
N VAL A 285 -18.63 -28.21 74.11
CA VAL A 285 -17.90 -27.70 75.29
C VAL A 285 -18.74 -26.69 76.06
N LEU A 286 -19.38 -25.75 75.37
CA LEU A 286 -20.28 -24.79 76.03
C LEU A 286 -21.47 -25.48 76.71
N ALA A 287 -22.07 -26.48 76.07
CA ALA A 287 -23.17 -27.24 76.65
C ALA A 287 -22.74 -27.97 77.94
N VAL A 288 -21.58 -28.63 77.93
CA VAL A 288 -21.05 -29.34 79.11
C VAL A 288 -20.67 -28.37 80.24
N VAL A 289 -20.19 -27.17 79.93
CA VAL A 289 -19.82 -26.16 80.94
C VAL A 289 -21.05 -25.45 81.53
N LEU A 290 -22.13 -25.29 80.76
CA LEU A 290 -23.39 -24.68 81.24
C LEU A 290 -24.36 -25.69 81.89
N SER A 291 -24.13 -27.00 81.79
CA SER A 291 -24.92 -28.06 82.43
C SER A 291 -24.40 -28.40 83.81
#